data_AF-A0A5J6LF42-F1
#
_entry.id   AF-A0A5J6LF42-F1
#
_cell.length_a   1.000
_cell.length_b   1.000
_cell.length_c   1.000
_cell.angle_alpha   90.00
_cell.angle_beta   90.00
_cell.angle_gamma   90.00
#
_symmetry.space_group_name_H-M   'P 1'
#
loop_
_entity.id
_entity.type
_entity.pdbx_description
1 polymer ?
#
loop_
_entity_poly.entity_id
_entity_poly.type
_entity_poly.pdbx_seq_one_letter_code
_entity_poly.pdbx_strand_id
1 'polypeptide(L)'
;MPMTKSESSRLKWKQTLAMLLLLLPLKGVAAESMLVWLAEERAGVRDFATASHPLIQGLRASAPTSLAVLSPLMDLADQQALSVDALWRGADEVVLSASTRYAADAVVVGRVDAGGATPFTEWVVWQDGQRQLLSTQGDWQEQVDELLASLPQISTIDPNAIAAPLSLPGQMTPPGYLVTVYRLNQAGDYLRVMDLFREHLGSQAVIPVSFNAGTLRVSIDYDGAVSALQRDLLSTSQLTELPDGQLEFFWN
;
A
#
# COMPACT_ATOMS: atom_id res chain seq x y z
N MET A 1 35.60 73.89 -6.20
CA MET A 1 36.50 73.17 -7.14
C MET A 1 37.21 72.05 -6.36
N PRO A 2 37.62 70.93 -7.02
CA PRO A 2 36.89 69.66 -6.79
C PRO A 2 37.76 68.47 -6.29
N MET A 3 37.23 67.24 -6.48
CA MET A 3 37.75 65.88 -6.16
C MET A 3 37.39 65.41 -4.73
N THR A 4 36.59 64.37 -4.47
CA THR A 4 36.53 62.96 -4.98
C THR A 4 37.83 62.18 -4.68
N LYS A 5 37.85 60.91 -4.26
CA LYS A 5 36.84 59.83 -4.19
C LYS A 5 37.33 58.77 -3.17
N SER A 6 36.46 58.06 -2.43
CA SER A 6 36.87 56.85 -1.66
C SER A 6 35.75 55.80 -1.49
N GLU A 7 35.16 55.40 -2.60
CA GLU A 7 34.37 54.15 -2.67
C GLU A 7 35.31 52.97 -2.96
N SER A 8 35.96 52.42 -1.92
CA SER A 8 36.89 51.28 -2.09
C SER A 8 36.67 50.12 -1.13
N SER A 9 35.74 50.23 -0.16
CA SER A 9 35.51 49.19 0.87
C SER A 9 34.30 48.27 0.60
N ARG A 10 33.43 48.57 -0.37
CA ARG A 10 32.21 47.77 -0.65
C ARG A 10 32.40 46.63 -1.67
N LEU A 11 33.59 46.47 -2.25
CA LEU A 11 33.81 45.63 -3.44
C LEU A 11 34.62 44.34 -3.22
N LYS A 12 34.84 43.89 -1.98
CA LYS A 12 35.45 42.56 -1.69
C LYS A 12 34.48 41.51 -1.16
N TRP A 13 33.39 41.92 -0.51
CA TRP A 13 32.34 41.02 0.02
C TRP A 13 31.53 40.31 -1.08
N LYS A 14 31.21 40.99 -2.19
CA LYS A 14 30.37 40.41 -3.26
C LYS A 14 31.09 39.33 -4.10
N GLN A 15 32.43 39.30 -4.10
CA GLN A 15 33.21 38.34 -4.88
C GLN A 15 33.53 37.07 -4.09
N THR A 16 33.60 37.12 -2.76
CA THR A 16 33.81 35.93 -1.92
C THR A 16 32.56 35.06 -1.81
N LEU A 17 31.35 35.63 -1.78
CA LEU A 17 30.10 34.84 -1.78
C LEU A 17 29.84 34.12 -3.11
N ALA A 18 30.15 34.77 -4.23
CA ALA A 18 29.95 34.20 -5.57
C ALA A 18 30.83 32.96 -5.84
N MET A 19 32.00 32.87 -5.21
CA MET A 19 32.95 31.78 -5.41
C MET A 19 32.64 30.54 -4.54
N LEU A 20 31.86 30.69 -3.47
CA LEU A 20 31.38 29.55 -2.65
C LEU A 20 30.17 28.86 -3.29
N LEU A 21 29.31 29.62 -3.98
CA LEU A 21 28.12 29.10 -4.68
C LEU A 21 28.44 28.29 -5.95
N LEU A 22 29.62 28.46 -6.55
CA LEU A 22 30.05 27.68 -7.73
C LEU A 22 30.65 26.29 -7.39
N LEU A 23 30.88 26.00 -6.10
CA LEU A 23 31.44 24.74 -5.61
C LEU A 23 30.42 23.85 -4.90
N LEU A 24 29.19 24.35 -4.69
CA LEU A 24 28.05 23.50 -4.41
C LEU A 24 27.73 22.72 -5.69
N PRO A 25 27.82 21.38 -5.71
CA PRO A 25 27.21 20.66 -6.80
C PRO A 25 25.71 20.91 -6.68
N LEU A 26 25.12 21.52 -7.72
CA LEU A 26 23.66 21.48 -7.94
C LEU A 26 23.27 20.05 -8.31
N LYS A 27 23.47 19.13 -7.37
CA LYS A 27 22.66 17.92 -7.30
C LYS A 27 21.25 18.42 -7.01
N GLY A 28 20.44 18.54 -8.06
CA GLY A 28 19.04 18.22 -7.86
C GLY A 28 19.03 16.86 -7.17
N VAL A 29 18.28 16.74 -6.07
CA VAL A 29 18.01 15.44 -5.47
C VAL A 29 17.49 14.60 -6.62
N ALA A 30 18.19 13.51 -6.96
CA ALA A 30 17.71 12.60 -7.99
C ALA A 30 16.33 12.15 -7.53
N ALA A 31 15.33 12.21 -8.41
CA ALA A 31 13.99 11.78 -8.04
C ALA A 31 14.09 10.32 -7.58
N GLU A 32 13.67 10.07 -6.34
CA GLU A 32 13.52 8.70 -5.84
C GLU A 32 12.54 7.98 -6.75
N SER A 33 12.76 6.70 -6.97
CA SER A 33 12.02 5.93 -7.95
C SER A 33 11.33 4.74 -7.30
N MET A 34 10.03 4.62 -7.56
CA MET A 34 9.20 3.56 -7.02
C MET A 34 8.68 2.70 -8.16
N LEU A 35 9.08 1.43 -8.19
CA LEU A 35 8.56 0.44 -9.13
C LEU A 35 7.28 -0.20 -8.58
N VAL A 36 6.16 0.04 -9.25
CA VAL A 36 4.86 -0.54 -8.89
C VAL A 36 4.57 -1.74 -9.79
N TRP A 37 4.71 -2.94 -9.23
CA TRP A 37 4.05 -4.14 -9.76
C TRP A 37 2.63 -4.20 -9.21
N LEU A 38 1.67 -4.59 -10.05
CA LEU A 38 0.27 -4.66 -9.65
C LEU A 38 -0.36 -5.91 -10.28
N ALA A 39 -1.06 -6.69 -9.47
CA ALA A 39 -1.87 -7.82 -9.91
C ALA A 39 -3.33 -7.58 -9.53
N GLU A 40 -4.24 -8.03 -10.39
CA GLU A 40 -5.68 -8.00 -10.14
C GLU A 40 -6.27 -9.40 -10.29
N GLU A 41 -7.22 -9.76 -9.42
CA GLU A 41 -8.03 -10.96 -9.59
C GLU A 41 -9.46 -10.56 -9.98
N ARG A 42 -9.94 -11.11 -11.09
CA ARG A 42 -11.30 -10.91 -11.60
C ARG A 42 -11.93 -12.27 -11.90
N ALA A 43 -13.03 -12.58 -11.22
CA ALA A 43 -13.74 -13.86 -11.35
C ALA A 43 -12.82 -15.10 -11.21
N GLY A 44 -11.87 -15.06 -10.27
CA GLY A 44 -10.91 -16.14 -10.01
C GLY A 44 -9.74 -16.24 -11.00
N VAL A 45 -9.66 -15.34 -11.99
CA VAL A 45 -8.51 -15.23 -12.91
C VAL A 45 -7.61 -14.08 -12.46
N ARG A 46 -6.33 -14.37 -12.25
CA ARG A 46 -5.30 -13.38 -11.93
C ARG A 46 -4.58 -12.92 -13.18
N ASP A 47 -4.38 -11.61 -13.31
CA ASP A 47 -3.55 -11.04 -14.37
C ASP A 47 -2.67 -9.90 -13.83
N PHE A 48 -1.63 -9.55 -14.58
CA PHE A 48 -0.84 -8.36 -14.33
C PHE A 48 -1.64 -7.12 -14.75
N ALA A 49 -1.85 -6.20 -13.81
CA ALA A 49 -2.41 -4.90 -14.13
C ALA A 49 -1.37 -4.07 -14.91
N THR A 50 -1.79 -3.56 -16.06
CA THR A 50 -0.90 -2.83 -16.99
C THR A 50 -0.71 -1.37 -16.57
N ALA A 51 0.23 -0.67 -17.22
CA ALA A 51 0.51 0.75 -16.98
C ALA A 51 -0.71 1.70 -17.12
N SER A 52 -1.83 1.24 -17.70
CA SER A 52 -3.09 1.99 -17.78
C SER A 52 -4.10 1.68 -16.67
N HIS A 53 -3.77 0.83 -15.68
CA HIS A 53 -4.64 0.60 -14.53
C HIS A 53 -4.85 1.92 -13.73
N PRO A 54 -6.07 2.23 -13.27
CA PRO A 54 -6.37 3.48 -12.56
C PRO A 54 -5.43 3.80 -11.39
N LEU A 55 -5.11 2.83 -10.53
CA LEU A 55 -4.14 3.01 -9.43
C LEU A 55 -2.76 3.48 -9.93
N ILE A 56 -2.24 2.90 -11.03
CA ILE A 56 -0.92 3.28 -11.55
C ILE A 56 -0.95 4.67 -12.20
N GLN A 57 -2.06 5.01 -12.88
CA GLN A 57 -2.25 6.36 -13.42
C GLN A 57 -2.39 7.41 -12.31
N GLY A 58 -3.18 7.11 -11.27
CA GLY A 58 -3.38 7.97 -10.11
C GLY A 58 -2.09 8.18 -9.34
N LEU A 59 -1.32 7.12 -9.05
CA LEU A 59 0.00 7.24 -8.41
C LEU A 59 0.93 8.16 -9.21
N ARG A 60 0.97 8.06 -10.55
CA ARG A 60 1.76 8.97 -11.40
C ARG A 60 1.26 10.42 -11.41
N ALA A 61 -0.04 10.64 -11.19
CA ALA A 61 -0.65 11.97 -11.19
C ALA A 61 -0.53 12.67 -9.82
N SER A 62 -0.65 11.92 -8.72
CA SER A 62 -0.57 12.41 -7.34
C SER A 62 0.83 12.42 -6.74
N ALA A 63 1.78 11.62 -7.27
CA ALA A 63 3.14 11.59 -6.73
C ALA A 63 3.83 12.96 -6.77
N PRO A 64 4.60 13.33 -5.72
CA PRO A 64 5.38 14.56 -5.74
C PRO A 64 6.45 14.51 -6.84
N THR A 65 6.90 15.68 -7.32
CA THR A 65 7.92 15.77 -8.38
C THR A 65 9.28 15.18 -7.99
N SER A 66 9.49 14.85 -6.72
CA SER A 66 10.65 14.12 -6.20
C SER A 66 10.52 12.59 -6.30
N LEU A 67 9.37 12.05 -6.70
CA LEU A 67 9.08 10.62 -6.76
C LEU A 67 8.65 10.19 -8.18
N ALA A 68 9.47 9.38 -8.85
CA ALA A 68 9.18 8.81 -10.16
C ALA A 68 8.46 7.45 -10.03
N VAL A 69 7.19 7.39 -10.40
CA VAL A 69 6.38 6.15 -10.36
C VAL A 69 6.56 5.34 -11.64
N LEU A 70 7.41 4.32 -11.55
CA LEU A 70 7.67 3.34 -12.61
C LEU A 70 6.63 2.21 -12.55
N SER A 71 6.35 1.60 -13.69
CA SER A 71 5.70 0.28 -13.75
C SER A 71 6.49 -0.62 -14.69
N PRO A 72 6.37 -1.94 -14.57
CA PRO A 72 6.99 -2.85 -15.52
C PRO A 72 6.48 -2.65 -16.94
N LEU A 73 7.27 -3.10 -17.93
CA LEU A 73 6.89 -3.01 -19.34
C LEU A 73 5.96 -4.15 -19.75
N MET A 74 5.91 -5.23 -18.93
CA MET A 74 5.25 -6.49 -19.20
C MET A 74 5.71 -7.12 -20.53
N ASP A 75 6.98 -6.92 -20.85
CA ASP A 75 7.64 -7.58 -21.97
C ASP A 75 7.98 -9.05 -21.63
N LEU A 76 8.55 -9.78 -22.59
CA LEU A 76 8.92 -11.19 -22.39
C LEU A 76 9.92 -11.40 -21.24
N ALA A 77 10.78 -10.43 -20.93
CA ALA A 77 11.74 -10.54 -19.84
C ALA A 77 11.05 -10.40 -18.48
N ASP A 78 10.08 -9.47 -18.33
CA ASP A 78 9.25 -9.38 -17.13
C ASP A 78 8.46 -10.68 -16.90
N GLN A 79 7.77 -11.16 -17.95
CA GLN A 79 6.92 -12.36 -17.89
C GLN A 79 7.72 -13.65 -17.62
N GLN A 80 9.01 -13.69 -17.96
CA GLN A 80 9.91 -14.80 -17.63
C GLN A 80 10.52 -14.68 -16.23
N ALA A 81 10.74 -13.46 -15.74
CA ALA A 81 11.34 -13.22 -14.43
C ALA A 81 10.34 -13.36 -13.27
N LEU A 82 9.06 -13.02 -13.50
CA LEU A 82 8.02 -13.06 -12.48
C LEU A 82 6.70 -13.58 -13.06
N SER A 83 6.10 -14.57 -12.40
CA SER A 83 4.74 -15.03 -12.73
C SER A 83 3.70 -14.28 -11.90
N VAL A 84 2.48 -14.14 -12.42
CA VAL A 84 1.39 -13.44 -11.71
C VAL A 84 1.07 -14.09 -10.35
N ASP A 85 1.19 -15.41 -10.24
CA ASP A 85 1.01 -16.13 -8.97
C ASP A 85 2.12 -15.88 -7.95
N ALA A 86 3.36 -15.66 -8.40
CA ALA A 86 4.46 -15.28 -7.52
C ALA A 86 4.32 -13.82 -7.07
N LEU A 87 3.85 -12.94 -7.96
CA LEU A 87 3.50 -11.56 -7.64
C LEU A 87 2.34 -11.49 -6.62
N TRP A 88 1.26 -12.25 -6.85
CA TRP A 88 0.05 -12.26 -6.00
C TRP A 88 0.33 -12.69 -4.56
N ARG A 89 1.19 -13.70 -4.37
CA ARG A 89 1.68 -14.16 -3.06
C ARG A 89 2.74 -13.24 -2.45
N GLY A 90 3.14 -12.16 -3.12
CA GLY A 90 4.21 -11.27 -2.67
C GLY A 90 5.53 -12.01 -2.42
N ALA A 91 5.96 -12.86 -3.35
CA ALA A 91 7.13 -13.72 -3.19
C ALA A 91 8.44 -12.90 -3.22
N ASP A 92 8.81 -12.31 -2.07
CA ASP A 92 9.92 -11.40 -1.81
C ASP A 92 11.14 -11.59 -2.75
N GLU A 93 11.81 -12.74 -2.69
CA GLU A 93 13.04 -13.00 -3.46
C GLU A 93 12.82 -12.92 -4.98
N VAL A 94 11.70 -13.44 -5.49
CA VAL A 94 11.38 -13.46 -6.92
C VAL A 94 11.01 -12.06 -7.40
N VAL A 95 10.20 -11.33 -6.62
CA VAL A 95 9.79 -9.95 -6.92
C VAL A 95 11.02 -9.03 -6.95
N LEU A 96 11.89 -9.09 -5.95
CA LEU A 96 13.08 -8.23 -5.85
C LEU A 96 14.10 -8.57 -6.96
N SER A 97 14.28 -9.85 -7.28
CA SER A 97 15.11 -10.30 -8.41
C SER A 97 14.59 -9.74 -9.74
N ALA A 98 13.29 -9.90 -10.05
CA ALA A 98 12.68 -9.35 -11.26
C ALA A 98 12.74 -7.81 -11.32
N SER A 99 12.62 -7.15 -10.17
CA SER A 99 12.70 -5.69 -10.06
C SER A 99 14.09 -5.11 -10.32
N THR A 100 15.15 -5.91 -10.21
CA THR A 100 16.55 -5.46 -10.32
C THR A 100 16.83 -4.74 -11.65
N ARG A 101 16.15 -5.11 -12.75
CA ARG A 101 16.35 -4.47 -14.08
C ARG A 101 15.92 -3.00 -14.13
N TYR A 102 15.08 -2.56 -13.20
CA TYR A 102 14.58 -1.19 -13.13
C TYR A 102 15.43 -0.26 -12.26
N ALA A 103 16.30 -0.82 -11.41
CA ALA A 103 17.13 -0.09 -10.46
C ALA A 103 16.37 0.97 -9.64
N ALA A 104 15.14 0.62 -9.20
CA ALA A 104 14.29 1.50 -8.41
C ALA A 104 14.73 1.55 -6.94
N ASP A 105 14.57 2.71 -6.29
CA ASP A 105 14.90 2.94 -4.88
C ASP A 105 13.89 2.24 -3.93
N ALA A 106 12.63 2.13 -4.36
CA ALA A 106 11.58 1.37 -3.70
C ALA A 106 10.89 0.40 -4.68
N VAL A 107 10.48 -0.76 -4.18
CA VAL A 107 9.64 -1.73 -4.90
C VAL A 107 8.32 -1.86 -4.16
N VAL A 108 7.21 -1.75 -4.89
CA VAL A 108 5.86 -1.91 -4.38
C VAL A 108 5.14 -2.98 -5.19
N VAL A 109 4.49 -3.90 -4.49
CA VAL A 109 3.57 -4.89 -5.05
C VAL A 109 2.18 -4.62 -4.52
N GLY A 110 1.23 -4.38 -5.42
CA GLY A 110 -0.19 -4.33 -5.09
C GLY A 110 -0.95 -5.60 -5.54
N ARG A 111 -1.87 -6.03 -4.70
CA ARG A 111 -2.87 -7.09 -4.97
C ARG A 111 -4.26 -6.47 -4.87
N VAL A 112 -4.89 -6.23 -6.01
CA VAL A 112 -6.24 -5.66 -6.11
C VAL A 112 -7.28 -6.77 -5.98
N ASP A 113 -8.09 -6.67 -4.93
CA ASP A 113 -9.35 -7.38 -4.80
C ASP A 113 -10.48 -6.41 -5.18
N ALA A 114 -11.09 -6.66 -6.33
CA ALA A 114 -12.23 -5.92 -6.85
C ALA A 114 -13.54 -6.73 -6.79
N GLY A 115 -13.56 -7.83 -6.02
CA GLY A 115 -14.71 -8.74 -5.92
C GLY A 115 -15.77 -8.29 -4.90
N GLY A 116 -15.35 -7.65 -3.80
CA GLY A 116 -16.24 -7.23 -2.72
C GLY A 116 -16.92 -5.88 -2.92
N ALA A 117 -17.72 -5.46 -1.93
CA ALA A 117 -18.57 -4.26 -2.01
C ALA A 117 -17.85 -2.93 -2.31
N THR A 118 -16.56 -2.83 -1.96
CA THR A 118 -15.67 -1.72 -2.35
C THR A 118 -14.32 -2.28 -2.78
N PRO A 119 -13.64 -1.68 -3.77
CA PRO A 119 -12.32 -2.13 -4.16
C PRO A 119 -11.33 -1.98 -3.01
N PHE A 120 -10.43 -2.97 -2.90
CA PHE A 120 -9.46 -3.07 -1.84
C PHE A 120 -8.12 -3.49 -2.42
N THR A 121 -7.02 -2.92 -1.93
CA THR A 121 -5.67 -3.30 -2.36
C THR A 121 -4.79 -3.62 -1.16
N GLU A 122 -4.22 -4.83 -1.15
CA GLU A 122 -3.15 -5.23 -0.24
C GLU A 122 -1.80 -4.89 -0.88
N TRP A 123 -0.94 -4.19 -0.14
CA TRP A 123 0.36 -3.73 -0.62
C TRP A 123 1.50 -4.36 0.18
N VAL A 124 2.59 -4.69 -0.50
CA VAL A 124 3.90 -4.92 0.12
C VAL A 124 4.87 -3.89 -0.44
N VAL A 125 5.54 -3.18 0.45
CA VAL A 125 6.53 -2.15 0.15
C VAL A 125 7.89 -2.62 0.65
N TRP A 126 8.89 -2.64 -0.24
CA TRP A 126 10.30 -2.80 0.10
C TRP A 126 11.04 -1.50 -0.18
N GLN A 127 11.60 -0.89 0.87
CA GLN A 127 12.34 0.37 0.83
C GLN A 127 13.38 0.38 1.95
N ASP A 128 14.61 0.83 1.68
CA ASP A 128 15.72 0.88 2.67
C ASP A 128 15.98 -0.43 3.44
N GLY A 129 15.76 -1.57 2.78
CA GLY A 129 15.86 -2.90 3.39
C GLY A 129 14.76 -3.22 4.41
N GLN A 130 13.78 -2.34 4.58
CA GLN A 130 12.56 -2.60 5.34
C GLN A 130 11.48 -3.19 4.42
N ARG A 131 10.62 -4.02 5.01
CA ARG A 131 9.43 -4.60 4.36
C ARG A 131 8.21 -4.20 5.16
N GLN A 132 7.23 -3.58 4.52
CA GLN A 132 5.99 -3.12 5.13
C GLN A 132 4.79 -3.75 4.42
N LEU A 133 3.79 -4.19 5.19
CA LEU A 133 2.47 -4.54 4.66
C LEU A 133 1.52 -3.40 4.96
N LEU A 134 0.79 -2.97 3.95
CA LEU A 134 -0.19 -1.89 4.01
C LEU A 134 -1.47 -2.34 3.28
N SER A 135 -2.57 -1.64 3.50
CA SER A 135 -3.85 -1.94 2.85
C SER A 135 -4.66 -0.68 2.64
N THR A 136 -5.16 -0.48 1.43
CA THR A 136 -5.99 0.68 1.07
C THR A 136 -7.37 0.21 0.62
N GLN A 137 -8.41 1.02 0.86
CA GLN A 137 -9.78 0.71 0.44
C GLN A 137 -10.47 1.99 -0.08
N GLY A 138 -11.52 1.81 -0.89
CA GLY A 138 -12.35 2.91 -1.37
C GLY A 138 -12.23 3.07 -2.88
N ASP A 139 -12.47 4.27 -3.38
CA ASP A 139 -12.21 4.56 -4.80
C ASP A 139 -10.69 4.60 -5.11
N TRP A 140 -10.35 4.63 -6.40
CA TRP A 140 -8.94 4.57 -6.80
C TRP A 140 -8.12 5.80 -6.43
N GLN A 141 -8.73 6.96 -6.22
CA GLN A 141 -8.04 8.17 -5.78
C GLN A 141 -7.82 8.14 -4.27
N GLU A 142 -8.84 7.74 -3.49
CA GLU A 142 -8.71 7.52 -2.04
C GLU A 142 -7.55 6.56 -1.73
N GLN A 143 -7.49 5.43 -2.45
CA GLN A 143 -6.41 4.45 -2.29
C GLN A 143 -5.02 4.95 -2.72
N VAL A 144 -4.95 5.82 -3.74
CA VAL A 144 -3.70 6.46 -4.16
C VAL A 144 -3.18 7.40 -3.08
N ASP A 145 -4.07 8.23 -2.53
CA ASP A 145 -3.73 9.23 -1.52
C ASP A 145 -3.35 8.56 -0.19
N GLU A 146 -4.05 7.48 0.21
CA GLU A 146 -3.68 6.64 1.37
C GLU A 146 -2.31 5.96 1.19
N LEU A 147 -2.02 5.37 0.02
CA LEU A 147 -0.72 4.73 -0.21
C LEU A 147 0.41 5.77 -0.16
N LEU A 148 0.27 6.90 -0.85
CA LEU A 148 1.29 7.96 -0.86
C LEU A 148 1.50 8.59 0.52
N ALA A 149 0.45 8.68 1.36
CA ALA A 149 0.57 9.17 2.73
C ALA A 149 1.19 8.15 3.70
N SER A 150 1.04 6.85 3.45
CA SER A 150 1.55 5.75 4.28
C SER A 150 2.98 5.32 3.96
N LEU A 151 3.48 5.61 2.75
CA LEU A 151 4.90 5.48 2.45
C LEU A 151 5.73 6.33 3.45
N PRO A 152 6.75 5.74 4.12
CA PRO A 152 7.50 6.40 5.18
C PRO A 152 8.13 7.68 4.65
N GLN A 153 7.66 8.80 5.19
CA GLN A 153 7.59 10.03 4.42
C GLN A 153 8.92 10.78 4.26
N ILE A 154 9.08 11.41 3.09
CA ILE A 154 9.57 12.78 2.99
C ILE A 154 8.36 13.70 3.27
N SER A 155 8.10 14.19 4.49
CA SER A 155 8.97 14.27 5.67
C SER A 155 8.31 14.07 7.04
N THR A 156 6.98 13.98 7.19
CA THR A 156 6.34 13.96 8.53
C THR A 156 5.12 13.03 8.69
N ILE A 157 5.26 12.04 9.59
CA ILE A 157 4.16 11.24 10.17
C ILE A 157 3.25 12.15 11.02
N ASP A 158 1.92 12.07 10.84
CA ASP A 158 0.95 12.62 11.81
C ASP A 158 0.63 11.57 12.90
N PRO A 159 0.95 11.83 14.18
CA PRO A 159 0.67 10.89 15.27
C PRO A 159 -0.82 10.65 15.57
N ASN A 160 -1.74 11.43 15.00
CA ASN A 160 -3.17 11.39 15.32
C ASN A 160 -4.03 10.64 14.29
N ALA A 161 -3.43 10.04 13.27
CA ALA A 161 -4.16 9.37 12.19
C ALA A 161 -4.76 8.01 12.63
N ILE A 162 -5.95 8.06 13.25
CA ILE A 162 -6.76 6.88 13.62
C ILE A 162 -7.23 6.08 12.38
N ALA A 163 -7.13 6.68 11.19
CA ALA A 163 -7.47 6.06 9.90
C ALA A 163 -6.23 5.56 9.10
N ALA A 164 -5.01 5.67 9.62
CA ALA A 164 -3.83 5.17 8.90
C ALA A 164 -3.88 3.62 8.77
N PRO A 165 -3.50 3.04 7.62
CA PRO A 165 -3.39 1.59 7.47
C PRO A 165 -2.51 0.97 8.56
N LEU A 166 -3.05 -0.01 9.29
CA LEU A 166 -2.27 -0.71 10.30
C LEU A 166 -1.16 -1.55 9.64
N SER A 167 0.09 -1.18 9.89
CA SER A 167 1.25 -2.00 9.53
C SER A 167 1.24 -3.30 10.33
N LEU A 168 0.90 -4.41 9.68
CA LEU A 168 0.81 -5.74 10.31
C LEU A 168 2.02 -6.62 9.94
N PRO A 169 2.63 -7.33 10.90
CA PRO A 169 3.64 -8.34 10.60
C PRO A 169 2.95 -9.57 9.99
N GLY A 170 2.90 -9.65 8.66
CA GLY A 170 2.09 -10.64 7.95
C GLY A 170 2.68 -11.14 6.62
N GLN A 171 2.07 -12.21 6.12
CA GLN A 171 2.25 -12.71 4.76
C GLN A 171 1.25 -12.06 3.82
N MET A 172 1.66 -11.83 2.58
CA MET A 172 0.75 -11.45 1.51
C MET A 172 0.01 -12.73 1.08
N THR A 173 -1.30 -12.82 1.37
CA THR A 173 -2.12 -14.05 1.32
C THR A 173 -1.92 -15.00 2.52
N PRO A 174 -2.49 -14.67 3.70
CA PRO A 174 -2.58 -15.61 4.82
C PRO A 174 -3.46 -16.84 4.48
N PRO A 175 -3.23 -18.01 5.14
CA PRO A 175 -3.95 -19.25 4.87
C PRO A 175 -5.35 -19.25 5.51
N GLY A 176 -6.33 -19.79 4.79
CA GLY A 176 -7.72 -19.96 5.25
C GLY A 176 -8.73 -19.19 4.40
N TYR A 177 -9.96 -19.10 4.89
CA TYR A 177 -11.03 -18.31 4.27
C TYR A 177 -10.91 -16.85 4.64
N LEU A 178 -11.07 -15.96 3.65
CA LEU A 178 -11.05 -14.52 3.87
C LEU A 178 -12.46 -14.03 4.17
N VAL A 179 -12.64 -13.42 5.34
CA VAL A 179 -13.90 -12.86 5.85
C VAL A 179 -13.78 -11.36 5.92
N THR A 180 -14.77 -10.64 5.41
CA THR A 180 -14.80 -9.17 5.45
C THR A 180 -15.98 -8.68 6.29
N VAL A 181 -15.69 -7.82 7.27
CA VAL A 181 -16.70 -7.21 8.15
C VAL A 181 -16.68 -5.69 7.99
N TYR A 182 -17.79 -5.15 7.50
CA TYR A 182 -17.99 -3.74 7.18
C TYR A 182 -18.73 -2.98 8.30
N ARG A 183 -18.64 -1.63 8.28
CA ARG A 183 -19.32 -0.69 9.19
C ARG A 183 -18.89 -0.78 10.66
N LEU A 184 -17.60 -0.98 10.90
CA LEU A 184 -16.98 -0.87 12.22
C LEU A 184 -16.70 0.62 12.49
N ASN A 185 -17.57 1.26 13.26
CA ASN A 185 -17.60 2.72 13.40
C ASN A 185 -16.68 3.24 14.53
N GLN A 186 -16.19 2.34 15.39
CA GLN A 186 -15.34 2.64 16.54
C GLN A 186 -14.35 1.50 16.78
N ALA A 187 -13.20 1.81 17.40
CA ALA A 187 -12.18 0.81 17.74
C ALA A 187 -12.69 -0.33 18.64
N GLY A 188 -13.76 -0.07 19.42
CA GLY A 188 -14.44 -1.11 20.21
C GLY A 188 -15.21 -2.13 19.36
N ASP A 189 -15.59 -1.81 18.13
CA ASP A 189 -16.26 -2.76 17.22
C ASP A 189 -15.27 -3.80 16.71
N TYR A 190 -14.06 -3.37 16.32
CA TYR A 190 -12.96 -4.27 15.95
C TYR A 190 -12.66 -5.30 17.06
N LEU A 191 -12.55 -4.85 18.32
CA LEU A 191 -12.31 -5.76 19.44
C LEU A 191 -13.46 -6.77 19.61
N ARG A 192 -14.72 -6.30 19.54
CA ARG A 192 -15.89 -7.19 19.65
C ARG A 192 -15.96 -8.23 18.52
N VAL A 193 -15.66 -7.87 17.28
CA VAL A 193 -15.61 -8.84 16.16
C VAL A 193 -14.49 -9.86 16.37
N MET A 194 -13.30 -9.40 16.75
CA MET A 194 -12.16 -10.30 16.98
C MET A 194 -12.42 -11.25 18.14
N ASP A 195 -13.02 -10.78 19.24
CA ASP A 195 -13.37 -11.63 20.38
C ASP A 195 -14.47 -12.64 20.01
N LEU A 196 -15.51 -12.22 19.28
CA LEU A 196 -16.57 -13.09 18.76
C LEU A 196 -16.01 -14.20 17.85
N PHE A 197 -15.17 -13.86 16.87
CA PHE A 197 -14.54 -14.87 16.01
C PHE A 197 -13.67 -15.83 16.81
N ARG A 198 -12.87 -15.33 17.77
CA ARG A 198 -11.97 -16.16 18.57
C ARG A 198 -12.69 -17.05 19.58
N GLU A 199 -13.84 -16.61 20.10
CA GLU A 199 -14.70 -17.40 20.99
C GLU A 199 -15.34 -18.57 20.22
N HIS A 200 -15.87 -18.31 19.02
CA HIS A 200 -16.56 -19.32 18.21
C HIS A 200 -15.62 -20.27 17.45
N LEU A 201 -14.47 -19.80 16.97
CA LEU A 201 -13.58 -20.52 16.05
C LEU A 201 -12.20 -20.86 16.66
N GLY A 202 -11.90 -20.32 17.84
CA GLY A 202 -10.63 -20.52 18.54
C GLY A 202 -9.56 -19.49 18.15
N SER A 203 -8.78 -19.03 19.13
CA SER A 203 -7.89 -17.87 18.97
C SER A 203 -6.75 -18.04 17.96
N GLN A 204 -6.39 -19.26 17.59
CA GLN A 204 -5.31 -19.55 16.63
C GLN A 204 -5.80 -19.56 15.17
N ALA A 205 -7.08 -19.81 14.94
CA ALA A 205 -7.69 -19.83 13.61
C ALA A 205 -7.91 -18.42 13.03
N VAL A 206 -7.94 -17.38 13.88
CA VAL A 206 -8.45 -16.05 13.53
C VAL A 206 -7.30 -15.04 13.39
N ILE A 207 -6.84 -14.84 12.15
CA ILE A 207 -5.68 -14.00 11.80
C ILE A 207 -6.17 -12.67 11.19
N PRO A 208 -6.00 -11.51 11.87
CA PRO A 208 -6.37 -10.22 11.28
C PRO A 208 -5.43 -9.88 10.10
N VAL A 209 -6.02 -9.46 8.97
CA VAL A 209 -5.30 -9.17 7.71
C VAL A 209 -5.18 -7.67 7.45
N SER A 210 -6.26 -6.94 7.70
CA SER A 210 -6.29 -5.47 7.56
C SER A 210 -7.46 -4.88 8.35
N PHE A 211 -7.27 -3.66 8.85
CA PHE A 211 -8.37 -2.81 9.32
C PHE A 211 -8.15 -1.39 8.79
N ASN A 212 -9.04 -0.94 7.91
CA ASN A 212 -9.00 0.40 7.29
C ASN A 212 -10.45 0.83 6.98
N ALA A 213 -10.75 2.13 7.04
CA ALA A 213 -12.04 2.73 6.70
C ALA A 213 -13.30 2.09 7.35
N GLY A 214 -13.14 1.49 8.54
CA GLY A 214 -14.23 0.77 9.21
C GLY A 214 -14.55 -0.60 8.61
N THR A 215 -13.64 -1.16 7.80
CA THR A 215 -13.69 -2.53 7.29
C THR A 215 -12.54 -3.34 7.88
N LEU A 216 -12.87 -4.50 8.45
CA LEU A 216 -11.93 -5.50 8.94
C LEU A 216 -11.92 -6.69 7.96
N ARG A 217 -10.74 -7.10 7.49
CA ARG A 217 -10.54 -8.38 6.80
C ARG A 217 -9.78 -9.33 7.71
N VAL A 218 -10.29 -10.54 7.86
CA VAL A 218 -9.75 -11.60 8.73
C VAL A 218 -9.59 -12.86 7.90
N SER A 219 -8.46 -13.53 8.05
CA SER A 219 -8.22 -14.85 7.51
C SER A 219 -8.55 -15.88 8.59
N ILE A 220 -9.41 -16.82 8.25
CA ILE A 220 -9.95 -17.83 9.15
C ILE A 220 -9.52 -19.21 8.67
N ASP A 221 -8.61 -19.83 9.40
CA ASP A 221 -8.20 -21.21 9.19
C ASP A 221 -9.32 -22.16 9.68
N TYR A 222 -9.99 -22.84 8.75
CA TYR A 222 -11.19 -23.64 9.03
C TYR A 222 -11.25 -24.85 8.09
N ASP A 223 -11.20 -26.06 8.66
CA ASP A 223 -11.13 -27.33 7.93
C ASP A 223 -12.43 -27.73 7.17
N GLY A 224 -13.52 -26.99 7.39
CA GLY A 224 -14.83 -27.26 6.78
C GLY A 224 -15.10 -26.48 5.50
N ALA A 225 -16.24 -26.74 4.86
CA ALA A 225 -16.64 -26.01 3.67
C ALA A 225 -17.01 -24.54 3.97
N VAL A 226 -16.78 -23.64 3.01
CA VAL A 226 -17.14 -22.21 3.08
C VAL A 226 -18.58 -21.95 3.55
N SER A 227 -19.54 -22.79 3.11
CA SER A 227 -20.95 -22.69 3.48
C SER A 227 -21.29 -23.26 4.86
N ALA A 228 -20.36 -23.95 5.52
CA ALA A 228 -20.44 -24.25 6.95
C ALA A 228 -19.95 -23.04 7.75
N LEU A 229 -18.75 -22.52 7.44
CA LEU A 229 -18.20 -21.30 8.08
C LEU A 229 -19.20 -20.13 8.01
N GLN A 230 -19.78 -19.86 6.83
CA GLN A 230 -20.77 -18.80 6.66
C GLN A 230 -22.00 -18.97 7.58
N ARG A 231 -22.49 -20.21 7.76
CA ARG A 231 -23.62 -20.49 8.67
C ARG A 231 -23.23 -20.37 10.14
N ASP A 232 -22.02 -20.78 10.49
CA ASP A 232 -21.49 -20.66 11.84
C ASP A 232 -21.35 -19.17 12.22
N LEU A 233 -20.84 -18.33 11.32
CA LEU A 233 -20.77 -16.87 11.51
C LEU A 233 -22.17 -16.23 11.61
N LEU A 234 -23.10 -16.62 10.74
CA LEU A 234 -24.50 -16.15 10.76
C LEU A 234 -25.32 -16.66 11.95
N SER A 235 -24.82 -17.62 12.73
CA SER A 235 -25.45 -17.98 14.00
C SER A 235 -25.36 -16.84 15.04
N THR A 236 -24.46 -15.88 14.82
CA THR A 236 -24.30 -14.70 15.67
C THR A 236 -25.23 -13.56 15.21
N SER A 237 -26.03 -13.01 16.14
CA SER A 237 -27.01 -11.95 15.83
C SER A 237 -26.38 -10.58 15.51
N GLN A 238 -25.05 -10.46 15.63
CA GLN A 238 -24.30 -9.21 15.41
C GLN A 238 -23.77 -9.07 13.97
N LEU A 239 -23.96 -10.09 13.13
CA LEU A 239 -23.56 -10.08 11.72
C LEU A 239 -24.77 -10.21 10.79
N THR A 240 -24.77 -9.42 9.72
CA THR A 240 -25.74 -9.52 8.61
C THR A 240 -24.98 -9.74 7.31
N GLU A 241 -25.24 -10.83 6.58
CA GLU A 241 -24.63 -11.10 5.26
C GLU A 241 -24.93 -9.97 4.25
N LEU A 242 -23.93 -9.63 3.42
CA LEU A 242 -24.14 -8.80 2.24
C LEU A 242 -24.79 -9.61 1.12
N PRO A 243 -25.81 -9.07 0.42
CA PRO A 243 -26.30 -9.68 -0.81
C PRO A 243 -25.16 -9.92 -1.79
N ASP A 244 -25.11 -11.14 -2.34
CA ASP A 244 -24.14 -11.62 -3.34
C ASP A 244 -22.65 -11.70 -2.89
N GLY A 245 -22.30 -11.27 -1.67
CA GLY A 245 -20.93 -11.31 -1.13
C GLY A 245 -20.63 -12.58 -0.32
N GLN A 246 -19.74 -13.45 -0.82
CA GLN A 246 -19.32 -14.64 -0.06
C GLN A 246 -18.43 -14.25 1.12
N LEU A 247 -18.86 -14.59 2.34
CA LEU A 247 -18.17 -14.24 3.59
C LEU A 247 -18.02 -12.72 3.82
N GLU A 248 -18.93 -11.93 3.26
CA GLU A 248 -19.02 -10.49 3.50
C GLU A 248 -20.19 -10.18 4.44
N PHE A 249 -19.92 -9.41 5.50
CA PHE A 249 -20.90 -9.12 6.56
C PHE A 249 -20.90 -7.65 6.96
N PHE A 250 -22.07 -7.11 7.30
CA PHE A 250 -22.20 -5.88 8.07
C PHE A 250 -22.21 -6.21 9.57
N TRP A 251 -21.51 -5.37 10.35
CA TRP A 251 -21.64 -5.32 11.80
C TRP A 251 -22.90 -4.56 12.22
N ASN A 252 -23.62 -5.09 13.22
CA ASN A 252 -24.88 -4.54 13.76
C ASN A 252 -24.71 -3.84 15.12
#